data_AF-A0A2U1VDN3-F1
#
_entry.id   AF-A0A2U1VDN3-F1
#
_cell.length_a   1.000
_cell.length_b   1.000
_cell.length_c   1.000
_cell.angle_alpha   90.00
_cell.angle_beta   90.00
_cell.angle_gamma   90.00
#
_symmetry.space_group_name_H-M   'P 1'
#
loop_
_entity.id
_entity.type
_entity.pdbx_description
1 polymer ?
#
loop_
_entity_poly.entity_id
_entity_poly.type
_entity_poly.pdbx_seq_one_letter_code
_entity_poly.pdbx_strand_id
1 'polypeptide(L)'
;MTTVRLLGLDPGLRHTGWGVIDVSGNRLTHVADGAVHSRDDSPLAERLCQLHDALTAVLERYRPDEAAVEETFVNTNAVSTLKLGQARAVSLLVPAQAGLPVAEYTNNMVKKAVVGAGRADKVQVQMMVKVLLPGCAIATADAADALAVAICHAHHRNTWTMWRKSVQPLSPPGRGRGPLAEREGEGLALLDPAKQAKRAAFPEERERARILRRDSTDVEKVLWQKLRNSQLGAKFRRQEPIFGYTVDFVSHDHRLIVELDGGQHADRAEQDQRRTRLLEQAGFRVIRFWNTEVNDNLDGVLETIRARLEETTVVRRPVAAAAPSPSRPAGGPLPLPGRERGKGDT
;
A
#
# COMPACT_ATOMS: atom_id res chain seq x y z
N MET A 1 10.33 -24.81 10.82
CA MET A 1 9.86 -23.56 10.19
C MET A 1 9.54 -23.89 8.74
N THR A 2 8.44 -23.38 8.18
CA THR A 2 8.12 -23.60 6.77
C THR A 2 9.03 -22.73 5.91
N THR A 3 9.87 -23.37 5.09
CA THR A 3 10.67 -22.70 4.06
C THR A 3 9.75 -22.21 2.96
N VAL A 4 9.95 -20.97 2.49
CA VAL A 4 9.25 -20.41 1.33
C VAL A 4 10.26 -20.06 0.26
N ARG A 5 9.99 -20.49 -0.97
CA ARG A 5 10.84 -20.26 -2.13
C ARG A 5 10.37 -19.04 -2.90
N LEU A 6 11.27 -18.09 -3.11
CA LEU A 6 11.00 -16.83 -3.77
C LEU A 6 11.78 -16.75 -5.10
N LEU A 7 11.12 -16.26 -6.14
CA LEU A 7 11.73 -15.92 -7.42
C LEU A 7 11.84 -14.39 -7.55
N GLY A 8 13.03 -13.86 -7.80
CA GLY A 8 13.24 -12.49 -8.23
C GLY A 8 13.49 -12.42 -9.73
N LEU A 9 12.96 -11.38 -10.38
CA LEU A 9 13.10 -11.12 -11.82
C LEU A 9 13.55 -9.67 -12.05
N ASP A 10 14.59 -9.50 -12.87
CA ASP A 10 15.05 -8.22 -13.39
C ASP A 10 14.78 -8.17 -14.91
N PRO A 11 13.69 -7.51 -15.34
CA PRO A 11 13.25 -7.57 -16.74
C PRO A 11 14.16 -6.80 -17.69
N GLY A 12 14.53 -7.45 -18.78
CA GLY A 12 15.18 -6.80 -19.90
C GLY A 12 14.93 -7.56 -21.20
N LEU A 13 14.67 -6.84 -22.29
CA LEU A 13 14.32 -7.49 -23.56
C LEU A 13 15.46 -8.38 -24.07
N ARG A 14 16.73 -7.95 -23.94
CA ARG A 14 17.91 -8.73 -24.34
C ARG A 14 18.28 -9.77 -23.29
N HIS A 15 18.41 -9.31 -22.05
CA HIS A 15 18.80 -10.08 -20.89
C HIS A 15 17.74 -9.87 -19.82
N THR A 16 17.10 -10.95 -19.38
CA THR A 16 16.22 -10.93 -18.20
C THR A 16 16.89 -11.76 -17.12
N GLY A 17 17.29 -11.13 -16.03
CA GLY A 17 17.87 -11.80 -14.88
C GLY A 17 16.80 -12.56 -14.08
N TRP A 18 17.17 -13.71 -13.52
CA TRP A 18 16.34 -14.44 -12.57
C TRP A 18 17.17 -15.00 -11.41
N GLY A 19 16.57 -15.05 -10.21
CA GLY A 19 17.23 -15.56 -9.01
C GLY A 19 16.22 -16.22 -8.08
N VAL A 20 16.57 -17.39 -7.54
CA VAL A 20 15.74 -18.19 -6.64
C VAL A 20 16.42 -18.29 -5.28
N ILE A 21 15.67 -17.95 -4.22
CA ILE A 21 16.12 -18.06 -2.84
C ILE A 21 15.09 -18.79 -1.99
N ASP A 22 15.56 -19.51 -0.97
CA ASP A 22 14.75 -20.09 0.08
C ASP A 22 14.81 -19.20 1.33
N VAL A 23 13.65 -18.98 1.95
CA VAL A 23 13.50 -18.17 3.17
C VAL A 23 12.94 -19.03 4.28
N SER A 24 13.70 -19.17 5.38
CA SER A 24 13.25 -19.83 6.60
C SER A 24 13.48 -18.92 7.81
N GLY A 25 12.41 -18.28 8.28
CA GLY A 25 12.51 -17.24 9.31
C GLY A 25 13.31 -16.05 8.78
N ASN A 26 14.42 -15.71 9.45
CA ASN A 26 15.31 -14.62 9.05
C ASN A 26 16.49 -15.08 8.18
N ARG A 27 16.59 -16.38 7.88
CA ARG A 27 17.67 -16.95 7.07
C ARG A 27 17.26 -16.97 5.60
N LEU A 28 18.12 -16.39 4.76
CA LEU A 28 18.07 -16.48 3.31
C LEU A 28 19.08 -17.54 2.84
N THR A 29 18.74 -18.31 1.81
CA THR A 29 19.63 -19.31 1.22
C THR A 29 19.48 -19.27 -0.29
N HIS A 30 20.60 -19.19 -1.00
CA HIS A 30 20.63 -19.24 -2.46
C HIS A 30 20.24 -20.64 -2.95
N VAL A 31 19.41 -20.71 -4.00
CA VAL A 31 18.99 -21.98 -4.63
C VAL A 31 19.55 -22.07 -6.04
N ALA A 32 19.31 -21.05 -6.87
CA ALA A 32 19.78 -20.97 -8.25
C ALA A 32 19.65 -19.54 -8.78
N ASP A 33 20.40 -19.21 -9.81
CA ASP A 33 20.29 -17.93 -10.53
C ASP A 33 20.75 -18.08 -11.98
N GLY A 34 20.41 -17.08 -12.80
CA GLY A 34 20.85 -17.02 -14.19
C GLY A 34 20.25 -15.85 -14.95
N ALA A 35 20.41 -15.86 -16.26
CA ALA A 35 19.82 -14.88 -17.15
C ALA A 35 19.24 -15.56 -18.40
N VAL A 36 18.04 -15.16 -18.79
CA VAL A 36 17.41 -15.53 -20.06
C VAL A 36 17.90 -14.58 -21.13
N HIS A 37 18.29 -15.14 -22.27
CA HIS A 37 18.81 -14.41 -23.42
C HIS A 37 17.83 -14.54 -24.58
N SER A 38 17.30 -13.42 -25.07
CA SER A 38 16.57 -13.40 -26.35
C SER A 38 17.52 -13.00 -27.49
N ARG A 39 17.30 -13.56 -28.67
CA ARG A 39 18.16 -13.28 -29.83
C ARG A 39 17.83 -11.90 -30.42
N ASP A 40 18.85 -11.06 -30.57
CA ASP A 40 18.67 -9.67 -30.99
C ASP A 40 18.28 -9.50 -32.45
N ASP A 41 18.56 -10.49 -33.30
CA ASP A 41 18.22 -10.55 -34.72
C ASP A 41 16.76 -10.97 -34.98
N SER A 42 16.08 -11.48 -33.96
CA SER A 42 14.72 -12.00 -34.09
C SER A 42 13.67 -10.87 -33.96
N PRO A 43 12.51 -10.99 -34.65
CA PRO A 43 11.38 -10.10 -34.45
C PRO A 43 10.97 -9.99 -32.97
N LEU A 44 10.49 -8.81 -32.56
CA LEU A 44 10.10 -8.54 -31.17
C LEU A 44 9.15 -9.61 -30.59
N ALA A 45 8.14 -10.03 -31.35
CA ALA A 45 7.18 -11.04 -30.90
C ALA A 45 7.86 -12.38 -30.55
N GLU A 46 8.77 -12.85 -31.41
CA GLU A 46 9.53 -14.08 -31.17
C GLU A 46 10.43 -13.97 -29.95
N ARG A 47 11.04 -12.79 -29.74
CA ARG A 47 11.84 -12.52 -28.54
C ARG A 47 11.01 -12.58 -27.26
N LEU A 48 9.78 -12.06 -27.28
CA LEU A 48 8.86 -12.16 -26.14
C LEU A 48 8.44 -13.62 -25.89
N CYS A 49 8.23 -14.42 -26.94
CA CYS A 49 8.01 -15.87 -26.79
C CYS A 49 9.23 -16.57 -26.17
N GLN A 50 10.45 -16.26 -26.62
CA GLN A 50 11.68 -16.81 -26.04
C GLN A 50 11.80 -16.48 -24.53
N LEU A 51 11.48 -15.25 -24.14
CA LEU A 51 11.43 -14.87 -22.72
C LEU A 51 10.36 -15.66 -21.96
N HIS A 52 9.15 -15.77 -22.52
CA HIS A 52 8.04 -16.49 -21.92
C HIS A 52 8.39 -17.96 -21.65
N ASP A 53 8.90 -18.66 -22.67
CA ASP A 53 9.18 -20.10 -22.59
C ASP A 53 10.32 -20.38 -21.60
N ALA A 54 11.37 -19.55 -21.62
CA ALA A 54 12.49 -19.70 -20.72
C ALA A 54 12.12 -19.39 -19.25
N LEU A 55 11.34 -18.34 -18.99
CA LEU A 55 10.85 -18.06 -17.63
C LEU A 55 9.89 -19.16 -17.15
N THR A 56 9.06 -19.70 -18.04
CA THR A 56 8.19 -20.84 -17.72
C THR A 56 9.02 -22.06 -17.29
N ALA A 57 10.10 -22.37 -18.01
CA ALA A 57 11.02 -23.44 -17.64
C ALA A 57 11.69 -23.21 -16.28
N VAL A 58 12.02 -21.96 -15.91
CA VAL A 58 12.53 -21.61 -14.58
C VAL A 58 11.48 -21.93 -13.51
N LEU A 59 10.22 -21.55 -13.71
CA LEU A 59 9.13 -21.83 -12.78
C LEU A 59 8.89 -23.34 -12.61
N GLU A 60 8.87 -24.09 -13.71
CA GLU A 60 8.66 -25.53 -13.69
C GLU A 60 9.79 -26.27 -12.96
N ARG A 61 11.04 -25.81 -13.15
CA ARG A 61 12.23 -26.43 -12.55
C ARG A 61 12.34 -26.15 -11.06
N TYR A 62 12.13 -24.90 -10.63
CA TYR A 62 12.43 -24.50 -9.25
C TYR A 62 11.20 -24.41 -8.36
N ARG A 63 9.99 -24.37 -8.93
CA ARG A 63 8.69 -24.32 -8.24
C ARG A 63 8.66 -23.27 -7.12
N PRO A 64 8.79 -21.97 -7.46
CA PRO A 64 8.68 -20.92 -6.45
C PRO A 64 7.26 -20.84 -5.90
N ASP A 65 7.14 -20.37 -4.66
CA ASP A 65 5.86 -20.08 -4.02
C ASP A 65 5.38 -18.66 -4.36
N GLU A 66 6.32 -17.74 -4.59
CA GLU A 66 6.08 -16.30 -4.77
C GLU A 66 7.10 -15.72 -5.75
N ALA A 67 6.70 -14.68 -6.49
CA ALA A 67 7.56 -13.97 -7.42
C ALA A 67 7.65 -12.48 -7.09
N ALA A 68 8.79 -11.88 -7.40
CA ALA A 68 9.06 -10.46 -7.26
C ALA A 68 9.72 -9.92 -8.53
N VAL A 69 9.28 -8.75 -8.99
CA VAL A 69 9.72 -8.16 -10.27
C VAL A 69 10.17 -6.72 -10.05
N GLU A 70 11.30 -6.33 -10.63
CA GLU A 70 11.73 -4.93 -10.61
C GLU A 70 10.78 -4.02 -11.43
N GLU A 71 10.42 -2.88 -10.85
CA GLU A 71 9.82 -1.77 -11.58
C GLU A 71 10.90 -1.03 -12.35
N THR A 72 10.92 -1.22 -13.67
CA THR A 72 11.84 -0.50 -14.56
C THR A 72 11.29 0.89 -14.88
N PHE A 73 12.00 1.95 -14.49
CA PHE A 73 11.67 3.33 -14.85
C PHE A 73 12.27 3.77 -16.19
N VAL A 74 11.54 4.69 -16.81
CA VAL A 74 11.69 5.30 -18.13
C VAL A 74 13.16 5.59 -18.53
N ASN A 75 13.58 5.04 -19.66
CA ASN A 75 14.80 5.43 -20.37
C ASN A 75 14.53 6.71 -21.16
N THR A 76 15.57 7.52 -21.42
CA THR A 76 15.51 8.76 -22.24
C THR A 76 14.96 8.51 -23.64
N ASN A 77 15.08 7.27 -24.15
CA ASN A 77 14.54 6.86 -25.43
C ASN A 77 13.22 6.09 -25.28
N ALA A 78 12.11 6.73 -25.67
CA ALA A 78 10.75 6.18 -25.62
C ALA A 78 10.59 4.81 -26.31
N VAL A 79 11.30 4.55 -27.41
CA VAL A 79 11.23 3.27 -28.13
C VAL A 79 11.86 2.14 -27.31
N SER A 80 13.00 2.41 -26.67
CA SER A 80 13.66 1.44 -25.81
C SER A 80 12.85 1.16 -24.54
N THR A 81 12.21 2.20 -23.99
CA THR A 81 11.30 2.10 -22.84
C THR A 81 10.08 1.23 -23.19
N LEU A 82 9.48 1.41 -24.36
CA LEU A 82 8.33 0.60 -24.78
C LEU A 82 8.70 -0.88 -24.90
N LYS A 83 9.87 -1.17 -25.51
CA LYS A 83 10.42 -2.52 -25.62
C LYS A 83 10.71 -3.17 -24.26
N LEU A 84 11.24 -2.39 -23.32
CA LEU A 84 11.47 -2.82 -21.95
C LEU A 84 10.15 -3.13 -21.22
N GLY A 85 9.15 -2.27 -21.38
CA GLY A 85 7.80 -2.49 -20.84
C GLY A 85 7.16 -3.79 -21.35
N GLN A 86 7.39 -4.15 -22.61
CA GLN A 86 6.92 -5.42 -23.19
C GLN A 86 7.62 -6.63 -22.57
N ALA A 87 8.94 -6.60 -22.37
CA ALA A 87 9.66 -7.67 -21.68
C ALA A 87 9.23 -7.81 -20.21
N ARG A 88 8.99 -6.68 -19.55
CA ARG A 88 8.43 -6.64 -18.19
C ARG A 88 7.05 -7.27 -18.11
N ALA A 89 6.19 -7.05 -19.10
CA ALA A 89 4.87 -7.69 -19.14
C ALA A 89 4.99 -9.22 -19.11
N VAL A 90 5.96 -9.80 -19.82
CA VAL A 90 6.24 -11.25 -19.76
C VAL A 90 6.68 -11.68 -18.36
N SER A 91 7.55 -10.90 -17.71
CA SER A 91 8.04 -11.18 -16.35
C SER A 91 6.95 -11.14 -15.28
N LEU A 92 5.86 -10.38 -15.52
CA LEU A 92 4.68 -10.37 -14.66
C LEU A 92 3.69 -11.50 -15.03
N LEU A 93 3.49 -11.72 -16.32
CA LEU A 93 2.47 -12.63 -16.86
C LEU A 93 2.79 -14.08 -16.54
N VAL A 94 4.03 -14.53 -16.78
CA VAL A 94 4.45 -15.93 -16.60
C VAL A 94 4.18 -16.43 -15.16
N PRO A 95 4.67 -15.75 -14.09
CA PRO A 95 4.35 -16.18 -12.74
C PRO A 95 2.87 -16.07 -12.38
N ALA A 96 2.17 -15.02 -12.86
CA ALA A 96 0.74 -14.89 -12.62
C ALA A 96 -0.08 -16.04 -13.27
N GLN A 97 0.28 -16.48 -14.48
CA GLN A 97 -0.36 -17.62 -15.17
C GLN A 97 -0.12 -18.94 -14.45
N ALA A 98 1.04 -19.10 -13.82
CA ALA A 98 1.35 -20.24 -12.97
C ALA A 98 0.68 -20.18 -11.58
N GLY A 99 -0.12 -19.13 -11.30
CA GLY A 99 -0.81 -18.93 -10.03
C GLY A 99 0.08 -18.40 -8.91
N LEU A 100 1.33 -18.02 -9.21
CA LEU A 100 2.23 -17.42 -8.24
C LEU A 100 1.81 -15.99 -7.97
N PRO A 101 1.76 -15.59 -6.70
CA PRO A 101 1.56 -14.19 -6.37
C PRO A 101 2.80 -13.37 -6.71
N VAL A 102 2.59 -12.22 -7.35
CA VAL A 102 3.66 -11.37 -7.88
C VAL A 102 3.72 -10.05 -7.13
N ALA A 103 4.89 -9.68 -6.63
CA ALA A 103 5.18 -8.39 -6.03
C ALA A 103 6.04 -7.53 -6.96
N GLU A 104 5.89 -6.22 -6.89
CA GLU A 104 6.67 -5.26 -7.68
C GLU A 104 7.49 -4.35 -6.74
N TYR A 105 8.73 -4.06 -7.12
CA TYR A 105 9.67 -3.24 -6.33
C TYR A 105 10.45 -2.26 -7.20
N THR A 106 10.52 -0.99 -6.79
CA THR A 106 11.37 0.00 -7.48
C THR A 106 12.86 -0.28 -7.28
N ASN A 107 13.69 0.18 -8.22
CA ASN A 107 15.15 0.07 -8.15
C ASN A 107 15.71 0.58 -6.81
N ASN A 108 15.22 1.73 -6.30
CA ASN A 108 15.71 2.26 -5.03
C ASN A 108 15.23 1.44 -3.82
N MET A 109 14.05 0.81 -3.89
CA MET A 109 13.60 -0.13 -2.86
C MET A 109 14.51 -1.36 -2.80
N VAL A 110 14.92 -1.89 -3.96
CA VAL A 110 15.88 -3.01 -4.03
C VAL A 110 17.22 -2.60 -3.44
N LYS A 111 17.80 -1.48 -3.90
CA LYS A 111 19.06 -0.92 -3.37
C LYS A 111 19.03 -0.72 -1.86
N LYS A 112 17.96 -0.10 -1.35
CA LYS A 112 17.79 0.17 0.08
C LYS A 112 17.62 -1.12 0.89
N ALA A 113 16.88 -2.10 0.39
CA ALA A 113 16.66 -3.36 1.10
C ALA A 113 17.96 -4.17 1.22
N VAL A 114 18.79 -4.13 0.19
CA VAL A 114 20.04 -4.89 0.13
C VAL A 114 21.17 -4.16 0.87
N VAL A 115 21.42 -2.89 0.55
CA VAL A 115 22.60 -2.12 1.01
C VAL A 115 22.30 -1.21 2.21
N GLY A 116 21.02 -0.96 2.51
CA GLY A 116 20.59 -0.01 3.55
C GLY A 116 20.49 1.45 3.07
N ALA A 117 21.00 1.76 1.87
CA ALA A 117 20.96 3.08 1.24
C ALA A 117 20.36 3.03 -0.17
N GLY A 118 19.46 3.96 -0.50
CA GLY A 118 18.75 3.98 -1.79
C GLY A 118 19.61 4.39 -2.99
N ARG A 119 20.76 5.05 -2.77
CA ARG A 119 21.68 5.52 -3.83
C ARG A 119 22.88 4.61 -4.04
N ALA A 120 22.85 3.38 -3.54
CA ALA A 120 23.96 2.45 -3.70
C ALA A 120 24.26 2.19 -5.18
N ASP A 121 25.56 2.12 -5.52
CA ASP A 121 25.98 1.76 -6.87
C ASP A 121 25.74 0.27 -7.15
N LYS A 122 25.78 -0.12 -8.44
CA LYS A 122 25.49 -1.50 -8.87
C LYS A 122 26.50 -2.51 -8.28
N VAL A 123 27.75 -2.09 -8.07
CA VAL A 123 28.80 -2.97 -7.52
C VAL A 123 28.55 -3.25 -6.04
N GLN A 124 28.10 -2.26 -5.29
CA GLN A 124 27.72 -2.38 -3.87
C GLN A 124 26.55 -3.33 -3.68
N VAL A 125 25.52 -3.25 -4.55
CA VAL A 125 24.41 -4.21 -4.52
C VAL A 125 24.91 -5.63 -4.75
N GLN A 126 25.72 -5.86 -5.78
CA GLN A 126 26.27 -7.19 -6.10
C GLN A 126 27.14 -7.76 -4.97
N MET A 127 27.98 -6.93 -4.35
CA MET A 127 28.78 -7.34 -3.19
C MET A 127 27.89 -7.76 -2.03
N MET A 128 26.86 -6.97 -1.76
CA MET A 128 25.98 -7.19 -0.62
C MET A 128 25.07 -8.41 -0.82
N VAL A 129 24.65 -8.71 -2.05
CA VAL A 129 23.97 -9.98 -2.38
C VAL A 129 24.81 -11.19 -1.95
N LYS A 130 26.13 -11.18 -2.20
CA LYS A 130 27.03 -12.28 -1.77
C LYS A 130 27.15 -12.39 -0.25
N VAL A 131 27.07 -11.26 0.45
CA VAL A 131 27.10 -11.22 1.93
C VAL A 131 25.80 -11.77 2.51
N LEU A 132 24.65 -11.42 1.92
CA LEU A 132 23.33 -11.89 2.36
C LEU A 132 23.05 -13.34 1.96
N LEU A 133 23.70 -13.84 0.91
CA LEU A 133 23.60 -15.21 0.40
C LEU A 133 24.99 -15.89 0.42
N PRO A 134 25.51 -16.26 1.61
CA PRO A 134 26.83 -16.86 1.73
C PRO A 134 26.91 -18.17 0.95
N GLY A 135 27.99 -18.34 0.16
CA GLY A 135 28.20 -19.51 -0.70
C GLY A 135 27.61 -19.38 -2.11
N CYS A 136 26.93 -18.28 -2.43
CA CYS A 136 26.39 -18.03 -3.76
C CYS A 136 27.51 -17.73 -4.76
N ALA A 137 27.60 -18.55 -5.82
CA ALA A 137 28.41 -18.30 -6.99
C ALA A 137 27.52 -17.69 -8.09
N ILE A 138 27.34 -16.36 -8.02
CA ILE A 138 26.47 -15.62 -8.95
C ILE A 138 26.96 -15.81 -10.39
N ALA A 139 26.07 -16.24 -11.29
CA ALA A 139 26.43 -16.58 -12.66
C ALA A 139 26.70 -15.36 -13.55
N THR A 140 25.93 -14.27 -13.38
CA THR A 140 26.00 -13.05 -14.21
C THR A 140 25.63 -11.79 -13.43
N ALA A 141 25.91 -10.61 -13.98
CA ALA A 141 25.50 -9.34 -13.38
C ALA A 141 23.97 -9.21 -13.27
N ASP A 142 23.23 -9.62 -14.30
CA ASP A 142 21.75 -9.56 -14.32
C ASP A 142 21.15 -10.55 -13.30
N ALA A 143 21.79 -11.70 -13.10
CA ALA A 143 21.41 -12.65 -12.07
C ALA A 143 21.58 -12.07 -10.64
N ALA A 144 22.60 -11.23 -10.43
CA ALA A 144 22.80 -10.54 -9.16
C ALA A 144 21.66 -9.55 -8.85
N ASP A 145 21.22 -8.78 -9.86
CA ASP A 145 20.13 -7.82 -9.73
C ASP A 145 18.81 -8.55 -9.43
N ALA A 146 18.55 -9.67 -10.11
CA ALA A 146 17.38 -10.50 -9.81
C ALA A 146 17.41 -11.13 -8.40
N LEU A 147 18.57 -11.56 -7.91
CA LEU A 147 18.74 -12.01 -6.53
C LEU A 147 18.49 -10.86 -5.53
N ALA A 148 18.92 -9.63 -5.86
CA ALA A 148 18.63 -8.45 -5.05
C ALA A 148 17.11 -8.18 -4.96
N VAL A 149 16.37 -8.35 -6.06
CA VAL A 149 14.89 -8.27 -6.07
C VAL A 149 14.27 -9.33 -5.15
N ALA A 150 14.75 -10.57 -5.19
CA ALA A 150 14.26 -11.65 -4.32
C ALA A 150 14.53 -11.36 -2.82
N ILE A 151 15.72 -10.84 -2.49
CA ILE A 151 16.07 -10.41 -1.13
C ILE A 151 15.18 -9.25 -0.66
N CYS A 152 14.96 -8.27 -1.53
CA CYS A 152 14.06 -7.15 -1.25
C CYS A 152 12.66 -7.68 -0.91
N HIS A 153 12.16 -8.64 -1.69
CA HIS A 153 10.88 -9.29 -1.41
C HIS A 153 10.87 -9.99 -0.06
N ALA A 154 11.91 -10.78 0.26
CA ALA A 154 12.02 -11.47 1.54
C ALA A 154 11.90 -10.52 2.74
N HIS A 155 12.58 -9.37 2.69
CA HIS A 155 12.53 -8.36 3.77
C HIS A 155 11.17 -7.66 3.89
N HIS A 156 10.39 -7.60 2.80
CA HIS A 156 9.06 -7.00 2.78
C HIS A 156 7.91 -8.03 2.84
N ARG A 157 8.23 -9.33 2.88
CA ARG A 157 7.29 -10.43 2.73
C ARG A 157 6.22 -10.49 3.80
N ASN A 158 6.58 -10.23 5.07
CA ASN A 158 5.61 -10.24 6.17
C ASN A 158 4.51 -9.20 5.94
N THR A 159 4.91 -8.00 5.55
CA THR A 159 3.99 -6.93 5.14
C THR A 159 3.17 -7.40 3.94
N TRP A 160 3.80 -7.83 2.85
CA TRP A 160 3.12 -8.20 1.61
C TRP A 160 2.16 -9.40 1.75
N THR A 161 2.50 -10.42 2.53
CA THR A 161 1.65 -11.60 2.79
C THR A 161 0.42 -11.22 3.62
N MET A 162 0.57 -10.30 4.57
CA MET A 162 -0.57 -9.73 5.30
C MET A 162 -1.54 -9.02 4.35
N TRP A 163 -1.03 -8.26 3.38
CA TRP A 163 -1.85 -7.62 2.35
C TRP A 163 -2.51 -8.64 1.43
N ARG A 164 -1.77 -9.62 0.89
CA ARG A 164 -2.31 -10.65 -0.02
C ARG A 164 -3.43 -11.49 0.60
N LYS A 165 -3.28 -11.91 1.87
CA LYS A 165 -4.34 -12.64 2.59
C LYS A 165 -5.59 -11.79 2.83
N SER A 166 -5.45 -10.47 2.82
CA SER A 166 -6.55 -9.51 2.95
C SER A 166 -7.24 -9.21 1.61
N VAL A 167 -6.65 -9.62 0.48
CA VAL A 167 -7.13 -9.41 -0.90
C VAL A 167 -7.27 -10.78 -1.58
N GLN A 168 -8.22 -11.61 -1.15
CA GLN A 168 -8.71 -12.69 -2.02
C GLN A 168 -9.79 -12.12 -2.94
N PRO A 169 -9.79 -12.47 -4.24
CA PRO A 169 -10.86 -12.04 -5.14
C PRO A 169 -12.18 -12.68 -4.71
N LEU A 170 -13.28 -11.93 -4.78
CA LEU A 170 -14.62 -12.51 -4.92
C LEU A 170 -14.53 -13.55 -6.05
N SER A 171 -14.85 -14.82 -5.76
CA SER A 171 -14.89 -15.85 -6.79
C SER A 171 -15.76 -15.37 -7.97
N PRO A 172 -15.39 -15.66 -9.23
CA PRO A 172 -16.27 -15.32 -10.36
C PRO A 172 -17.63 -15.99 -10.14
N PRO A 173 -18.75 -15.37 -10.58
CA PRO A 173 -20.06 -15.99 -10.44
C PRO A 173 -20.04 -17.35 -11.15
N GLY A 174 -20.11 -18.41 -10.36
CA GLY A 174 -20.09 -19.77 -10.86
C GLY A 174 -21.26 -20.02 -11.82
N ARG A 175 -20.97 -20.56 -13.00
CA ARG A 175 -21.97 -21.34 -13.73
C ARG A 175 -22.23 -22.59 -12.89
N GLY A 176 -23.44 -22.69 -12.35
CA GLY A 176 -23.76 -23.63 -11.28
C GLY A 176 -23.70 -25.12 -11.65
N ARG A 177 -23.45 -25.95 -10.63
CA ARG A 177 -24.10 -27.24 -10.40
C ARG A 177 -23.75 -27.81 -9.02
N GLY A 178 -24.76 -28.20 -8.23
CA GLY A 178 -24.66 -29.22 -7.18
C GLY A 178 -24.94 -28.76 -5.74
N PRO A 179 -25.81 -29.45 -4.97
CA PRO A 179 -26.30 -29.01 -3.66
C PRO A 179 -25.36 -29.31 -2.48
N LEU A 180 -25.62 -28.54 -1.42
CA LEU A 180 -24.92 -28.44 -0.14
C LEU A 180 -24.68 -29.77 0.60
N ALA A 181 -23.51 -29.88 1.21
CA ALA A 181 -23.29 -30.67 2.43
C ALA A 181 -22.50 -29.80 3.42
N GLU A 182 -23.13 -29.56 4.57
CA GLU A 182 -22.66 -28.78 5.71
C GLU A 182 -21.49 -29.47 6.44
N ARG A 183 -20.54 -28.69 6.98
CA ARG A 183 -20.39 -28.45 8.43
C ARG A 183 -19.11 -27.67 8.78
N GLU A 184 -19.38 -26.45 9.26
CA GLU A 184 -18.84 -25.74 10.44
C GLU A 184 -17.45 -26.08 11.00
N GLY A 185 -16.62 -25.04 11.06
CA GLY A 185 -15.46 -24.91 11.94
C GLY A 185 -15.06 -23.43 12.02
N GLU A 186 -15.32 -22.82 13.17
CA GLU A 186 -15.19 -21.40 13.51
C GLU A 186 -13.85 -20.77 13.09
N GLY A 187 -13.85 -19.56 12.50
CA GLY A 187 -12.59 -18.89 12.16
C GLY A 187 -12.72 -17.54 11.44
N LEU A 188 -12.78 -16.47 12.24
CA LEU A 188 -12.52 -15.05 11.91
C LEU A 188 -13.35 -14.38 10.80
N ALA A 189 -14.33 -13.60 11.25
CA ALA A 189 -15.13 -12.69 10.43
C ALA A 189 -14.28 -11.73 9.57
N LEU A 190 -14.58 -11.75 8.26
CA LEU A 190 -14.34 -10.75 7.21
C LEU A 190 -13.89 -9.36 7.72
N LEU A 191 -12.66 -8.95 7.41
CA LEU A 191 -12.14 -7.61 7.75
C LEU A 191 -12.33 -6.64 6.58
N ASP A 192 -13.40 -5.85 6.67
CA ASP A 192 -13.72 -4.66 5.88
C ASP A 192 -12.56 -3.62 5.94
N PRO A 193 -12.08 -3.05 4.81
CA PRO A 193 -11.08 -1.97 4.79
C PRO A 193 -11.48 -0.75 5.65
N ALA A 194 -12.77 -0.47 5.80
CA ALA A 194 -13.28 0.55 6.72
C ALA A 194 -13.21 0.10 8.20
N LYS A 195 -13.24 -1.21 8.48
CA LYS A 195 -12.91 -1.76 9.82
C LYS A 195 -11.42 -1.75 10.10
N GLN A 196 -10.56 -1.86 9.08
CA GLN A 196 -9.11 -1.78 9.23
C GLN A 196 -8.60 -0.34 9.40
N ALA A 197 -9.22 0.64 8.75
CA ALA A 197 -9.05 2.06 9.09
C ALA A 197 -9.50 2.38 10.54
N LYS A 198 -10.37 1.54 11.12
CA LYS A 198 -10.75 1.56 12.55
C LYS A 198 -9.90 0.65 13.44
N ARG A 199 -8.94 -0.12 12.88
CA ARG A 199 -8.04 -0.95 13.67
C ARG A 199 -7.19 -0.02 14.54
N ALA A 200 -7.11 -0.33 15.82
CA ALA A 200 -6.31 0.46 16.75
C ALA A 200 -4.87 0.55 16.23
N ALA A 201 -4.40 1.78 15.98
CA ALA A 201 -3.00 2.03 15.63
C ALA A 201 -2.07 1.38 16.66
N PHE A 202 -0.96 0.82 16.18
CA PHE A 202 0.03 0.19 17.04
C PHE A 202 0.59 1.24 18.04
N PRO A 203 1.05 0.82 19.23
CA PRO A 203 1.57 1.75 20.24
C PRO A 203 2.63 2.72 19.71
N GLU A 204 3.54 2.23 18.86
CA GLU A 204 4.60 3.01 18.23
C GLU A 204 4.06 4.07 17.25
N GLU A 205 3.00 3.75 16.51
CA GLU A 205 2.35 4.68 15.57
C GLU A 205 1.60 5.78 16.31
N ARG A 206 0.96 5.43 17.43
CA ARG A 206 0.29 6.38 18.31
C ARG A 206 1.29 7.32 18.97
N GLU A 207 2.42 6.79 19.41
CA GLU A 207 3.48 7.58 20.03
C GLU A 207 4.12 8.52 19.02
N ARG A 208 4.41 8.04 17.80
CA ARG A 208 4.89 8.88 16.70
C ARG A 208 3.90 9.99 16.35
N ALA A 209 2.62 9.67 16.24
CA ALA A 209 1.57 10.66 16.03
C ALA A 209 1.48 11.67 17.18
N ARG A 210 1.72 11.25 18.42
CA ARG A 210 1.75 12.15 19.59
C ARG A 210 2.94 13.11 19.53
N ILE A 211 4.12 12.62 19.19
CA ILE A 211 5.33 13.42 18.99
C ILE A 211 5.10 14.45 17.88
N LEU A 212 4.58 14.04 16.72
CA LEU A 212 4.27 14.94 15.60
C LEU A 212 3.22 16.00 15.97
N ARG A 213 2.25 15.68 16.83
CA ARG A 213 1.30 16.70 17.33
C ARG A 213 1.97 17.74 18.21
N ARG A 214 2.93 17.31 19.05
CA ARG A 214 3.68 18.19 19.95
C ARG A 214 4.64 19.07 19.16
N ASP A 215 5.36 18.48 18.22
CA ASP A 215 6.48 19.10 17.50
C ASP A 215 6.05 19.62 16.11
N SER A 216 4.78 20.06 16.02
CA SER A 216 4.14 20.50 14.78
C SER A 216 4.75 21.79 14.23
N THR A 217 4.91 21.86 12.91
CA THR A 217 5.42 23.05 12.22
C THR A 217 4.44 24.22 12.29
N ASP A 218 4.92 25.45 12.08
CA ASP A 218 4.05 26.63 12.10
C ASP A 218 3.02 26.61 10.95
N VAL A 219 3.40 26.06 9.80
CA VAL A 219 2.52 25.85 8.65
C VAL A 219 1.37 24.89 9.00
N GLU A 220 1.68 23.75 9.64
CA GLU A 220 0.66 22.82 10.14
C GLU A 220 -0.26 23.47 11.17
N LYS A 221 0.28 24.29 12.07
CA LYS A 221 -0.55 25.01 13.07
C LYS A 221 -1.51 25.98 12.40
N VAL A 222 -1.04 26.74 11.40
CA VAL A 222 -1.84 27.71 10.64
C VAL A 222 -3.00 27.00 9.93
N LEU A 223 -2.72 25.93 9.16
CA LEU A 223 -3.79 25.20 8.48
C LEU A 223 -4.73 24.51 9.48
N TRP A 224 -4.20 23.94 10.57
CA TRP A 224 -5.02 23.33 11.62
C TRP A 224 -6.02 24.29 12.26
N GLN A 225 -5.64 25.56 12.48
CA GLN A 225 -6.55 26.57 13.01
C GLN A 225 -7.77 26.79 12.13
N LYS A 226 -7.66 26.59 10.81
CA LYS A 226 -8.75 26.72 9.84
C LYS A 226 -9.54 25.43 9.64
N LEU A 227 -8.93 24.25 9.86
CA LEU A 227 -9.60 22.95 9.73
C LEU A 227 -10.33 22.49 11.00
N ARG A 228 -9.86 22.92 12.18
CA ARG A 228 -10.47 22.51 13.46
C ARG A 228 -11.89 23.04 13.62
N ASN A 229 -12.64 22.42 14.53
CA ASN A 229 -14.01 22.81 14.88
C ASN A 229 -14.98 22.81 13.69
N SER A 230 -14.69 22.02 12.64
CA SER A 230 -15.53 21.89 11.44
C SER A 230 -15.82 23.20 10.71
N GLN A 231 -14.90 24.16 10.73
CA GLN A 231 -15.05 25.47 10.08
C GLN A 231 -15.24 25.39 8.56
N LEU A 232 -14.83 24.30 7.91
CA LEU A 232 -15.08 24.02 6.49
C LEU A 232 -16.28 23.09 6.25
N GLY A 233 -17.16 22.91 7.23
CA GLY A 233 -18.33 22.01 7.12
C GLY A 233 -17.99 20.52 7.24
N ALA A 234 -16.71 20.16 7.43
CA ALA A 234 -16.26 18.79 7.59
C ALA A 234 -15.37 18.62 8.83
N LYS A 235 -15.45 17.44 9.47
CA LYS A 235 -14.61 17.10 10.62
C LYS A 235 -13.25 16.62 10.15
N PHE A 236 -12.19 17.24 10.67
CA PHE A 236 -10.80 16.83 10.44
C PHE A 236 -10.13 16.32 11.71
N ARG A 237 -9.22 15.36 11.54
CA ARG A 237 -8.24 14.90 12.52
C ARG A 237 -6.85 15.27 12.05
N ARG A 238 -5.94 15.55 12.99
CA ARG A 238 -4.54 15.93 12.72
C ARG A 238 -3.57 14.84 13.14
N GLN A 239 -2.54 14.61 12.33
CA GLN A 239 -1.45 13.66 12.54
C GLN A 239 -2.02 12.26 12.89
N GLU A 240 -2.92 11.74 12.06
CA GLU A 240 -3.64 10.48 12.33
C GLU A 240 -2.89 9.30 11.70
N PRO A 241 -2.63 8.21 12.45
CA PRO A 241 -2.07 7.00 11.88
C PRO A 241 -3.12 6.23 11.07
N ILE A 242 -2.83 5.98 9.79
CA ILE A 242 -3.62 5.21 8.83
C ILE A 242 -2.68 4.26 8.08
N PHE A 243 -2.96 2.95 8.12
CA PHE A 243 -2.15 1.90 7.46
C PHE A 243 -0.62 1.98 7.71
N GLY A 244 -0.21 2.32 8.93
CA GLY A 244 1.20 2.47 9.28
C GLY A 244 1.85 3.78 8.84
N TYR A 245 1.02 4.76 8.46
CA TYR A 245 1.47 6.07 8.04
C TYR A 245 0.73 7.17 8.81
N THR A 246 1.45 8.18 9.31
CA THR A 246 0.82 9.33 9.97
C THR A 246 0.54 10.40 8.92
N VAL A 247 -0.74 10.63 8.61
CA VAL A 247 -1.18 11.69 7.68
C VAL A 247 -1.34 13.01 8.43
N ASP A 248 -0.99 14.14 7.81
CA ASP A 248 -1.07 15.46 8.48
C ASP A 248 -2.51 15.82 8.84
N PHE A 249 -3.44 15.70 7.90
CA PHE A 249 -4.87 15.88 8.15
C PHE A 249 -5.74 14.89 7.40
N VAL A 250 -6.84 14.47 8.03
CA VAL A 250 -7.82 13.58 7.40
C VAL A 250 -9.26 13.90 7.82
N SER A 251 -10.16 13.88 6.84
CA SER A 251 -11.60 13.77 7.06
C SER A 251 -12.07 12.38 6.63
N HIS A 252 -12.45 11.56 7.62
CA HIS A 252 -12.93 10.20 7.34
C HIS A 252 -14.29 10.19 6.64
N ASP A 253 -15.18 11.10 7.01
CA ASP A 253 -16.53 11.18 6.44
C ASP A 253 -16.49 11.53 4.95
N HIS A 254 -15.49 12.32 4.53
CA HIS A 254 -15.27 12.72 3.14
C HIS A 254 -14.17 11.93 2.42
N ARG A 255 -13.59 10.94 3.10
CA ARG A 255 -12.43 10.18 2.62
C ARG A 255 -11.37 11.08 1.98
N LEU A 256 -11.02 12.18 2.64
CA LEU A 256 -10.08 13.18 2.12
C LEU A 256 -8.88 13.28 3.07
N ILE A 257 -7.68 13.16 2.52
CA ILE A 257 -6.40 13.35 3.20
C ILE A 257 -5.74 14.60 2.64
N VAL A 258 -5.19 15.43 3.52
CA VAL A 258 -4.42 16.63 3.17
C VAL A 258 -3.04 16.50 3.77
N GLU A 259 -2.01 16.61 2.93
CA GLU A 259 -0.59 16.57 3.34
C GLU A 259 0.08 17.91 3.06
N LEU A 260 0.99 18.31 3.96
CA LEU A 260 1.79 19.52 3.84
C LEU A 260 3.24 19.16 3.50
N ASP A 261 3.63 19.47 2.27
CA ASP A 261 4.99 19.24 1.80
C ASP A 261 5.89 20.40 2.20
N GLY A 262 6.72 20.15 3.22
CA GLY A 262 7.89 20.97 3.51
C GLY A 262 8.97 20.70 2.48
N GLY A 263 9.45 21.74 1.80
CA GLY A 263 10.56 21.65 0.86
C GLY A 263 11.81 21.07 1.53
N GLN A 264 11.92 19.74 1.51
CA GLN A 264 13.10 18.91 1.73
C GLN A 264 12.68 17.46 1.41
N HIS A 265 13.57 16.76 0.71
CA HIS A 265 13.52 15.33 0.36
C HIS A 265 13.04 14.97 -1.06
N ALA A 266 13.90 15.28 -2.04
CA ALA A 266 14.01 14.49 -3.27
C ALA A 266 14.25 12.97 -3.02
N ASP A 267 14.55 12.57 -1.77
CA ASP A 267 14.82 11.20 -1.34
C ASP A 267 13.60 10.42 -0.82
N ARG A 268 12.40 11.02 -0.83
CA ARG A 268 11.15 10.40 -0.35
C ARG A 268 10.11 10.07 -1.43
N ALA A 269 10.32 10.52 -2.67
CA ALA A 269 9.32 10.47 -3.75
C ALA A 269 8.79 9.05 -4.10
N GLU A 270 9.60 8.01 -4.00
CA GLU A 270 9.16 6.63 -4.32
C GLU A 270 8.44 5.92 -3.17
N GLN A 271 8.83 6.20 -1.93
CA GLN A 271 8.09 5.72 -0.75
C GLN A 271 6.71 6.38 -0.68
N ASP A 272 6.60 7.58 -1.23
CA ASP A 272 5.40 8.39 -1.28
C ASP A 272 4.35 7.81 -2.25
N GLN A 273 4.70 7.50 -3.51
CA GLN A 273 3.73 6.98 -4.49
C GLN A 273 3.07 5.66 -4.10
N ARG A 274 3.81 4.72 -3.52
CA ARG A 274 3.25 3.45 -3.04
C ARG A 274 2.31 3.65 -1.84
N ARG A 275 2.57 4.67 -1.01
CA ARG A 275 1.72 5.04 0.13
C ARG A 275 0.44 5.73 -0.31
N THR A 276 0.55 6.66 -1.26
CA THR A 276 -0.61 7.32 -1.88
C THR A 276 -1.54 6.28 -2.49
N ARG A 277 -1.00 5.30 -3.24
CA ARG A 277 -1.81 4.21 -3.82
C ARG A 277 -2.55 3.37 -2.77
N LEU A 278 -1.97 3.11 -1.60
CA LEU A 278 -2.65 2.36 -0.53
C LEU A 278 -3.79 3.16 0.10
N LEU A 279 -3.60 4.47 0.28
CA LEU A 279 -4.64 5.37 0.77
C LEU A 279 -5.77 5.49 -0.27
N GLU A 280 -5.43 5.62 -1.55
CA GLU A 280 -6.37 5.66 -2.68
C GLU A 280 -7.17 4.37 -2.84
N GLN A 281 -6.52 3.21 -2.75
CA GLN A 281 -7.20 1.90 -2.77
C GLN A 281 -8.14 1.71 -1.57
N ALA A 282 -7.83 2.33 -0.42
CA ALA A 282 -8.74 2.37 0.73
C ALA A 282 -9.88 3.38 0.57
N GLY A 283 -9.96 4.04 -0.59
CA GLY A 283 -11.00 4.98 -0.97
C GLY A 283 -10.72 6.42 -0.55
N PHE A 284 -9.52 6.73 -0.04
CA PHE A 284 -9.13 8.10 0.30
C PHE A 284 -8.59 8.85 -0.91
N ARG A 285 -9.04 10.09 -1.11
CA ARG A 285 -8.39 11.02 -2.02
C ARG A 285 -7.30 11.76 -1.23
N VAL A 286 -6.11 11.85 -1.81
CA VAL A 286 -4.97 12.56 -1.21
C VAL A 286 -4.73 13.84 -1.99
N ILE A 287 -4.71 14.97 -1.30
CA ILE A 287 -4.28 16.27 -1.86
C ILE A 287 -3.09 16.80 -1.07
N ARG A 288 -2.17 17.46 -1.77
CA ARG A 288 -0.92 17.98 -1.21
C ARG A 288 -0.78 19.46 -1.47
N PHE A 289 -0.21 20.16 -0.52
CA PHE A 289 0.12 21.57 -0.63
C PHE A 289 1.56 21.79 -0.20
N TRP A 290 2.29 22.59 -0.95
CA TRP A 290 3.59 23.08 -0.53
C TRP A 290 3.45 24.03 0.65
N ASN A 291 4.43 24.05 1.56
CA ASN A 291 4.44 24.99 2.67
C ASN A 291 4.33 26.46 2.23
N THR A 292 4.90 26.82 1.07
CA THR A 292 4.78 28.16 0.49
C THR A 292 3.34 28.49 0.09
N GLU A 293 2.58 27.53 -0.43
CA GLU A 293 1.17 27.77 -0.79
C GLU A 293 0.31 28.09 0.44
N VAL A 294 0.57 27.41 1.56
CA VAL A 294 -0.14 27.67 2.82
C VAL A 294 0.25 29.01 3.42
N ASN A 295 1.52 29.40 3.31
CA ASN A 295 2.01 30.68 3.83
C ASN A 295 1.53 31.87 2.98
N ASP A 296 1.58 31.72 1.65
CA ASP A 296 1.40 32.83 0.71
C ASP A 296 -0.05 32.91 0.19
N ASN A 297 -0.78 31.79 0.16
CA ASN A 297 -2.14 31.72 -0.38
C ASN A 297 -3.04 30.74 0.40
N LEU A 298 -3.18 30.97 1.71
CA LEU A 298 -4.01 30.13 2.57
C LEU A 298 -5.46 30.03 2.09
N ASP A 299 -6.04 31.12 1.60
CA ASP A 299 -7.44 31.12 1.14
C ASP A 299 -7.66 30.22 -0.08
N GLY A 300 -6.73 30.21 -1.05
CA GLY A 300 -6.78 29.29 -2.20
C GLY A 300 -6.59 27.82 -1.80
N VAL A 301 -5.76 27.54 -0.79
CA VAL A 301 -5.63 26.20 -0.20
C VAL A 301 -6.97 25.76 0.41
N LEU A 302 -7.62 26.63 1.19
CA LEU A 302 -8.92 26.32 1.81
C LEU A 302 -10.03 26.13 0.78
N GLU A 303 -10.04 26.92 -0.30
CA GLU A 303 -10.99 26.75 -1.41
C GLU A 303 -10.82 25.40 -2.10
N THR A 304 -9.58 25.00 -2.37
CA THR A 304 -9.27 23.67 -2.95
C THR A 304 -9.76 22.55 -2.03
N ILE A 305 -9.52 22.67 -0.72
CA ILE A 305 -10.02 21.69 0.26
C ILE A 305 -11.55 21.64 0.25
N ARG A 306 -12.26 22.79 0.24
CA ARG A 306 -13.74 22.83 0.16
C ARG A 306 -14.25 22.15 -1.11
N ALA A 307 -13.69 22.46 -2.27
CA ALA A 307 -14.09 21.84 -3.54
C ALA A 307 -13.98 20.31 -3.48
N ARG A 308 -12.89 19.78 -2.91
CA ARG A 308 -12.71 18.33 -2.74
C ARG A 308 -13.68 17.70 -1.73
N LEU A 309 -14.08 18.44 -0.70
CA LEU A 309 -15.10 17.97 0.24
C LEU A 309 -16.46 17.83 -0.45
N GLU A 310 -16.82 18.76 -1.34
CA GLU A 310 -18.09 18.79 -2.08
C GLU A 310 -18.23 17.66 -3.11
N GLU A 311 -17.14 17.29 -3.79
CA GLU A 311 -17.05 16.14 -4.71
C GLU A 311 -17.47 14.81 -4.06
N THR A 312 -17.47 14.71 -2.72
CA THR A 312 -17.78 13.47 -1.97
C THR A 312 -19.27 13.18 -1.81
N THR A 313 -20.15 14.08 -2.24
CA THR A 313 -21.59 13.99 -1.93
C THR A 313 -22.32 12.81 -2.61
N VAL A 314 -21.64 12.01 -3.43
CA VAL A 314 -22.20 10.86 -4.17
C VAL A 314 -21.76 9.49 -3.61
N VAL A 315 -21.77 9.27 -2.30
CA VAL A 315 -21.94 7.91 -1.72
C VAL A 315 -22.74 8.01 -0.40
N ARG A 316 -23.96 8.53 -0.46
CA ARG A 316 -24.92 8.24 0.62
C ARG A 316 -25.45 6.83 0.42
N ARG A 317 -24.96 5.90 1.25
CA ARG A 317 -25.63 4.62 1.51
C ARG A 317 -27.12 4.92 1.76
N PRO A 318 -28.08 4.18 1.19
CA PRO A 318 -29.49 4.45 1.47
C PRO A 318 -29.67 4.37 2.98
N VAL A 319 -30.21 5.44 3.56
CA VAL A 319 -30.66 5.43 4.95
C VAL A 319 -31.73 4.35 4.98
N ALA A 320 -31.45 3.22 5.63
CA ALA A 320 -32.50 2.27 5.97
C ALA A 320 -33.62 3.09 6.62
N ALA A 321 -34.83 3.02 6.05
CA ALA A 321 -35.98 3.72 6.57
C ALA A 321 -36.03 3.52 8.08
N ALA A 322 -35.98 4.63 8.82
CA ALA A 322 -35.97 4.60 10.27
C ALA A 322 -37.19 3.78 10.73
N ALA A 323 -36.94 2.64 11.37
CA ALA A 323 -37.98 1.97 12.11
C ALA A 323 -38.54 2.98 13.14
N PRO A 324 -39.87 3.12 13.28
CA PRO A 324 -40.45 4.05 14.22
C PRO A 324 -39.97 3.72 15.64
N SER A 325 -39.45 4.72 16.33
CA SER A 325 -39.02 4.63 17.73
C SER A 325 -40.14 4.05 18.59
N PRO A 326 -39.86 3.17 19.57
CA PRO A 326 -40.86 2.79 20.55
C PRO A 326 -41.29 4.05 21.33
N SER A 327 -42.58 4.36 21.22
CA SER A 327 -43.26 5.44 21.92
C SER A 327 -43.02 5.33 23.44
N ARG A 328 -42.58 6.43 24.06
CA ARG A 328 -42.63 6.60 25.52
C ARG A 328 -44.06 6.34 26.01
N PRO A 329 -44.27 5.61 27.12
CA PRO A 329 -45.59 5.56 27.72
C PRO A 329 -45.99 6.97 28.17
N ALA A 330 -47.22 7.35 27.80
CA ALA A 330 -47.87 8.60 28.11
C ALA A 330 -47.98 8.83 29.63
N GLY A 331 -47.99 10.11 30.01
CA GLY A 331 -47.79 10.59 31.36
C GLY A 331 -48.78 10.08 32.41
N GLY A 332 -48.26 9.98 33.64
CA GLY A 332 -49.06 10.07 34.85
C GLY A 332 -49.45 11.54 35.13
N PRO A 333 -50.54 11.80 35.86
CA PRO A 333 -51.13 13.13 35.97
C PRO A 333 -50.24 14.11 36.76
N LEU A 334 -50.19 15.35 36.27
CA LEU A 334 -49.65 16.51 36.98
C LEU A 334 -50.46 16.79 38.26
N PRO A 335 -49.83 17.08 39.41
CA PRO A 335 -50.54 17.65 40.55
C PRO A 335 -50.94 19.11 40.28
N LEU A 336 -52.19 19.43 40.63
CA LEU A 336 -52.84 20.73 40.45
C LEU A 336 -52.19 21.86 41.28
N PRO A 337 -52.34 23.13 40.87
CA PRO A 337 -51.78 24.27 41.58
C PRO A 337 -52.71 24.78 42.70
N GLY A 338 -52.10 25.24 43.79
CA GLY A 338 -52.65 26.28 44.65
C GLY A 338 -52.97 25.89 46.09
N ARG A 339 -52.18 26.42 47.03
CA ARG A 339 -52.70 27.33 48.05
C ARG A 339 -51.56 28.08 48.75
N GLU A 340 -51.64 29.39 48.65
CA GLU A 340 -51.03 30.33 49.59
C GLU A 340 -51.37 29.94 51.03
N ARG A 341 -50.44 30.22 51.94
CA ARG A 341 -50.76 30.74 53.27
C ARG A 341 -49.57 31.54 53.78
N GLY A 342 -49.88 32.73 54.25
CA GLY A 342 -48.90 33.77 54.59
C GLY A 342 -48.32 33.66 55.99
N LYS A 343 -47.47 34.65 56.27
CA LYS A 343 -47.19 35.33 57.55
C LYS A 343 -47.02 34.50 58.83
N GLY A 344 -45.94 34.82 59.54
CA GLY A 344 -46.05 35.23 60.95
C GLY A 344 -45.12 34.51 61.93
N ASP A 345 -44.23 35.30 62.51
CA ASP A 345 -43.75 35.31 63.90
C ASP A 345 -43.19 34.01 64.52
N THR A 346 -41.88 33.97 64.76
CA THR A 346 -41.22 34.42 66.01
C THR A 346 -39.71 34.29 65.92
#